data_AF-A0A3S1BUF8-F1
#
_entry.id   AF-A0A3S1BUF8-F1
#
_cell.length_a   1.000
_cell.length_b   1.000
_cell.length_c   1.000
_cell.angle_alpha   90.00
_cell.angle_beta   90.00
_cell.angle_gamma   90.00
#
_symmetry.space_group_name_H-M   'P 1'
#
loop_
_entity.id
_entity.type
_entity.pdbx_description
1 polymer ?
#
loop_
_entity_poly.entity_id
_entity_poly.type
_entity_poly.pdbx_seq_one_letter_code
_entity_poly.pdbx_strand_id
1 'polypeptide(L)' 'MKSYFSNDRLRAQGKAWQIRILLSQWQKEAGPSVKVKELLASRLTK' A
#
# COMPACT_ATOMS: atom_id res chain seq x y z
N MET A 1 1.20 -12.38 -6.58
CA MET A 1 0.89 -10.93 -6.55
C MET A 1 2.21 -10.19 -6.38
N LYS A 2 2.46 -9.09 -7.08
CA LYS A 2 3.69 -8.30 -6.92
C LYS A 2 3.30 -6.87 -6.56
N SER A 3 3.91 -6.30 -5.52
CA SER A 3 3.75 -4.90 -5.14
C SER A 3 5.10 -4.22 -5.09
N TYR A 4 5.22 -3.08 -5.77
CA TYR A 4 6.41 -2.27 -5.81
C TYR A 4 6.10 -0.92 -5.19
N PHE A 5 7.00 -0.48 -4.32
CA PHE A 5 6.99 0.85 -3.75
C PHE A 5 8.14 1.63 -4.40
N SER A 6 7.86 2.88 -4.73
CA SER A 6 8.82 3.88 -5.17
C SER A 6 8.52 5.16 -4.40
N ASN A 7 9.47 6.09 -4.35
CA ASN A 7 9.37 7.31 -3.54
C ASN A 7 8.01 8.02 -3.63
N ASP A 8 7.44 8.09 -4.84
CA ASP A 8 6.16 8.77 -5.07
C ASP A 8 5.02 7.85 -5.51
N ARG A 9 5.27 6.54 -5.64
CA ARG A 9 4.32 5.64 -6.33
C ARG A 9 4.23 4.28 -5.68
N LEU A 10 3.00 3.77 -5.64
CA LEU A 10 2.68 2.39 -5.35
C LEU A 10 2.24 1.72 -6.65
N ARG A 11 2.84 0.58 -7.00
CA ARG A 11 2.40 -0.26 -8.12
C ARG A 11 2.05 -1.65 -7.61
N ALA A 12 0.77 -2.01 -7.64
CA ALA A 12 0.30 -3.35 -7.32
C ALA A 12 -0.18 -4.07 -8.60
N GLN A 13 0.33 -5.26 -8.85
CA GLN A 13 -0.05 -6.10 -9.99
C GLN A 13 -0.56 -7.47 -9.50
N GLY A 14 -1.79 -7.80 -9.91
CA GLY A 14 -2.49 -9.03 -9.53
C GLY A 14 -3.97 -8.98 -9.92
N LYS A 15 -4.74 -9.97 -9.46
CA LYS A 15 -6.20 -9.95 -9.63
C LYS A 15 -6.79 -8.79 -8.83
N ALA A 16 -7.84 -8.13 -9.34
CA ALA A 16 -8.45 -6.97 -8.69
C ALA A 16 -8.85 -7.22 -7.23
N TRP A 17 -9.39 -8.40 -6.92
CA TRP A 17 -9.74 -8.77 -5.55
C TRP A 17 -8.53 -8.89 -4.62
N GLN A 18 -7.38 -9.35 -5.12
CA GLN A 18 -6.14 -9.45 -4.33
C GLN A 18 -5.63 -8.06 -3.97
N ILE A 19 -5.67 -7.14 -4.93
CA ILE A 19 -5.29 -5.73 -4.71
C ILE A 19 -6.23 -5.11 -3.67
N ARG A 20 -7.54 -5.39 -3.75
CA ARG A 20 -8.51 -4.87 -2.79
C ARG A 20 -8.22 -5.36 -1.37
N ILE A 21 -7.96 -6.66 -1.19
CA ILE A 21 -7.60 -7.24 0.11
C ILE A 21 -6.32 -6.62 0.66
N LEU A 22 -5.29 -6.47 -0.18
CA LEU A 22 -4.02 -5.87 0.19
C LEU A 22 -4.20 -4.44 0.72
N LEU A 23 -4.95 -3.61 -0.02
CA LEU A 23 -5.22 -2.22 0.38
C LEU A 23 -6.00 -2.17 1.69
N SER A 24 -6.98 -3.05 1.88
CA SER A 24 -7.73 -3.15 3.14
C SER A 24 -6.86 -3.57 4.32
N GLN A 25 -5.89 -4.47 4.11
CA GLN A 25 -4.92 -4.84 5.15
C GLN A 25 -4.04 -3.65 5.54
N TRP A 26 -3.52 -2.92 4.55
CA TRP A 26 -2.67 -1.76 4.81
C TRP A 26 -3.43 -0.63 5.51
N GLN A 27 -4.69 -0.42 5.17
CA GLN A 27 -5.53 0.54 5.87
C GLN A 27 -5.76 0.14 7.33
N LYS A 28 -5.93 -1.17 7.62
CA LYS A 28 -6.06 -1.65 9.01
C LYS A 28 -4.77 -1.49 9.81
N GLU A 29 -3.62 -1.76 9.19
CA GLU A 29 -2.31 -1.63 9.83
C GLU A 29 -1.95 -0.17 10.12
N ALA A 30 -2.22 0.73 9.18
CA ALA A 30 -1.83 2.13 9.29
C ALA A 30 -2.87 3.00 10.02
N GLY A 31 -4.13 2.60 9.99
CA GLY A 31 -5.25 3.34 10.58
C GLY A 31 -6.11 4.08 9.55
N PRO A 32 -7.36 4.43 9.91
CA PRO A 32 -8.38 4.91 8.97
C PRO A 32 -8.08 6.31 8.38
N SER A 33 -7.25 7.10 9.05
CA SER A 33 -6.91 8.48 8.67
C SER A 33 -5.58 8.63 7.94
N VAL A 34 -4.83 7.53 7.75
CA VAL A 34 -3.51 7.58 7.11
C VAL A 34 -3.63 7.97 5.64
N LYS A 35 -2.83 8.97 5.25
CA LYS A 35 -2.73 9.39 3.85
C LYS A 35 -1.83 8.42 3.08
N VAL A 36 -2.10 8.27 1.78
CA VAL A 36 -1.27 7.44 0.89
C VAL A 36 0.22 7.86 0.93
N LYS A 37 0.53 9.15 1.08
CA LYS A 37 1.90 9.66 1.20
C LYS A 37 2.63 9.12 2.44
N GLU A 38 1.93 9.06 3.58
CA GLU A 38 2.48 8.54 4.84
C GLU A 38 2.68 7.02 4.74
N LEU A 39 1.74 6.32 4.09
CA LEU A 39 1.86 4.90 3.81
C LEU A 39 3.10 4.60 2.94
N LEU A 40 3.33 5.38 1.87
CA LEU A 40 4.50 5.25 1.02
C LEU A 40 5.80 5.47 1.81
N ALA A 41 5.87 6.54 2.61
CA ALA A 41 7.04 6.85 3.44
C ALA A 41 7.37 5.72 4.44
N SER A 42 6.36 5.15 5.10
CA SER A 42 6.57 4.04 6.05
C SER A 42 7.16 2.77 5.42
N ARG A 43 6.93 2.57 4.12
CA ARG A 43 7.31 1.35 3.39
C ARG A 43 8.65 1.49 2.65
N LEU A 44 9.12 2.71 2.42
CA LEU A 44 10.43 3.01 1.81
C LEU A 44 11.57 3.03 2.82
N THR A 45 11.27 3.22 4.10
CA THR A 45 12.27 3.40 5.17
C THR A 45 12.67 2.07 5.83
N LYS A 46 12.43 0.93 5.17
CA LYS A 46 12.69 -0.42 5.71
C LYS A 46 13.81 -1.12 4.97
#